data_AF-A0A8T4EHC9-F1
#
_entry.id   AF-A0A8T4EHC9-F1
#
_cell.length_a   1.000
_cell.length_b   1.000
_cell.length_c   1.000
_cell.angle_alpha   90.00
_cell.angle_beta   90.00
_cell.angle_gamma   90.00
#
_symmetry.space_group_name_H-M   'P 1'
#
loop_
_entity.id
_entity.type
_entity.pdbx_description
1 polymer ?
#
loop_
_entity_poly.entity_id
_entity_poly.type
_entity_poly.pdbx_seq_one_letter_code
_entity_poly.pdbx_strand_id
1 'polypeptide(L)'
;YMKNDVDILLCFDLPAERIAHEGPITAVDRTIHHSEYVASRLNRSLREDVRILKSFVRASHAYGDTCAVGHMGFTGISLELLVIQKSGLMSALESLVQLEREPLDPLKRSQNELKGISTFKDDCVFIIDPTDPNRNIAASFSRRAYCWIRNRVKELITDGLSDDKILDLIIEKQIPVSRPPEWIEDHLLIYEIIADTEKHYTIVRDKLHRFANRIARGLMYERTGERRFGQVTFEIYIENERFSVGFLVENPEISQCYTRRGPPSNIPGASQFKIAHPDSYEREGYLWIEGRRRWVKAKEMLDHLITTNLPDGMEICPEMTDVGLRLANVLYQIVLPLERFPIKARV
;
A
#
# COMPACT_ATOMS: atom_id res chain seq x y z
N TYR A 1 9.87 31.32 16.39
CA TYR A 1 10.97 30.75 15.59
C TYR A 1 10.40 29.61 14.77
N MET A 2 10.34 29.73 13.44
CA MET A 2 10.08 28.55 12.62
C MET A 2 11.31 27.65 12.71
N LYS A 3 11.12 26.45 13.27
CA LYS A 3 12.14 25.42 13.26
C LYS A 3 12.23 24.94 11.83
N ASN A 4 13.31 25.28 11.14
CA ASN A 4 13.56 24.79 9.79
C ASN A 4 14.27 23.45 9.93
N ASP A 5 13.63 22.39 9.48
CA ASP A 5 14.29 21.11 9.30
C ASP A 5 15.14 21.20 8.03
N VAL A 6 16.42 20.81 8.11
CA VAL A 6 17.39 20.92 7.02
C VAL A 6 18.01 19.56 6.79
N ASP A 7 17.79 19.01 5.61
CA ASP A 7 18.43 17.79 5.13
C ASP A 7 19.65 18.15 4.27
N ILE A 8 20.83 17.66 4.67
CA ILE A 8 22.07 17.81 3.89
C ILE A 8 22.35 16.49 3.18
N LEU A 9 22.24 16.50 1.85
CA LEU A 9 22.51 15.35 1.00
C LEU A 9 23.80 15.56 0.21
N LEU A 10 24.62 14.52 0.13
CA LEU A 10 25.82 14.50 -0.71
C LEU A 10 25.51 13.76 -2.02
N CYS A 11 25.97 14.30 -3.14
CA CYS A 11 25.79 13.70 -4.46
C CYS A 11 27.01 13.95 -5.34
N PHE A 12 27.11 13.18 -6.42
CA PHE A 12 28.09 13.43 -7.47
C PHE A 12 27.52 14.44 -8.47
N ASP A 13 28.33 15.43 -8.85
CA ASP A 13 28.00 16.36 -9.94
C ASP A 13 28.22 15.66 -11.29
N LEU A 14 27.15 15.09 -11.82
CA LEU A 14 27.15 14.31 -13.06
C LEU A 14 26.33 15.04 -14.13
N PRO A 15 26.83 15.16 -15.38
CA PRO A 15 26.04 15.71 -16.49
C PRO A 15 24.77 14.88 -16.76
N ALA A 16 23.70 15.55 -17.21
CA ALA A 16 22.42 14.89 -17.51
C ALA A 16 22.56 13.80 -18.57
N GLU A 17 23.38 14.04 -19.60
CA GLU A 17 23.65 13.08 -20.67
C GLU A 17 24.30 11.81 -20.11
N ARG A 18 25.24 11.96 -19.17
CA ARG A 18 25.87 10.82 -18.50
C ARG A 18 24.83 10.01 -17.72
N ILE A 19 23.97 10.67 -16.95
CA ILE A 19 22.91 9.99 -16.18
C ILE A 19 21.96 9.23 -17.12
N ALA A 20 21.59 9.83 -18.25
CA ALA A 20 20.69 9.21 -19.21
C ALA A 20 21.31 7.97 -19.90
N HIS A 21 22.62 7.99 -20.18
CA HIS A 21 23.32 6.91 -20.88
C HIS A 21 23.90 5.83 -19.96
N GLU A 22 24.53 6.22 -18.86
CA GLU A 22 25.26 5.33 -17.94
C GLU A 22 24.48 5.05 -16.64
N GLY A 23 23.45 5.86 -16.33
CA GLY A 23 22.80 5.88 -15.03
C GLY A 23 23.53 6.73 -14.00
N PRO A 24 22.89 7.03 -12.86
CA PRO A 24 23.54 7.74 -11.77
C PRO A 24 24.45 6.79 -10.95
N ILE A 25 25.37 7.35 -10.16
CA ILE A 25 26.15 6.57 -9.18
C ILE A 25 25.28 6.31 -7.94
N THR A 26 24.52 7.31 -7.50
CA THR A 26 23.59 7.26 -6.38
C THR A 26 22.21 7.79 -6.78
N ALA A 27 21.15 7.43 -6.04
CA ALA A 27 19.81 7.95 -6.32
C ALA A 27 19.74 9.49 -6.23
N VAL A 28 20.62 10.12 -5.43
CA VAL A 28 20.63 11.56 -5.16
C VAL A 28 21.25 12.37 -6.30
N ASP A 29 22.12 11.77 -7.11
CA ASP A 29 22.80 12.47 -8.23
C ASP A 29 21.81 13.04 -9.26
N ARG A 30 20.62 12.47 -9.34
CA ARG A 30 19.55 12.96 -10.22
C ARG A 30 18.81 14.18 -9.65
N THR A 31 18.88 14.43 -8.35
CA THR A 31 18.07 15.44 -7.65
C THR A 31 18.33 16.85 -8.17
N ILE A 32 19.57 17.17 -8.54
CA ILE A 32 19.94 18.48 -9.11
C ILE A 32 19.15 18.73 -10.40
N HIS A 33 19.25 17.80 -11.36
CA HIS A 33 18.59 17.91 -12.67
C HIS A 33 17.06 18.00 -12.56
N HIS A 34 16.44 17.21 -11.67
CA HIS A 34 14.99 17.32 -11.45
C HIS A 34 14.60 18.68 -10.85
N SER A 35 15.37 19.17 -9.90
CA SER A 35 15.10 20.44 -9.23
C SER A 35 15.19 21.60 -10.21
N GLU A 36 16.20 21.61 -11.08
CA GLU A 36 16.36 22.60 -12.15
C GLU A 36 15.24 22.49 -13.20
N TYR A 37 14.86 21.27 -13.59
CA TYR A 37 13.78 21.04 -14.53
C TYR A 37 12.45 21.62 -14.02
N VAL A 38 12.11 21.37 -12.76
CA VAL A 38 10.90 21.87 -12.11
C VAL A 38 10.97 23.38 -11.93
N ALA A 39 12.07 23.90 -11.37
CA ALA A 39 12.22 25.31 -11.06
C ALA A 39 12.12 26.19 -12.32
N SER A 40 12.65 25.73 -13.45
CA SER A 40 12.59 26.45 -14.73
C SER A 40 11.20 26.46 -15.37
N ARG A 41 10.26 25.59 -14.96
CA ARG A 41 8.94 25.43 -15.59
C ARG A 41 7.76 25.85 -14.70
N LEU A 42 7.97 25.96 -13.38
CA LEU A 42 6.94 26.40 -12.45
C LEU A 42 6.81 27.93 -12.41
N ASN A 43 5.90 28.47 -13.21
CA ASN A 43 5.45 29.86 -13.07
C ASN A 43 4.57 30.05 -11.80
N ARG A 44 4.13 31.28 -11.53
CA ARG A 44 3.30 31.56 -10.33
C ARG A 44 2.01 30.74 -10.27
N SER A 45 1.26 30.67 -11.38
CA SER A 45 -0.02 29.94 -11.45
C SER A 45 0.19 28.45 -11.23
N LEU A 46 1.18 27.84 -11.90
CA LEU A 46 1.47 26.42 -11.73
C LEU A 46 1.93 26.07 -10.31
N ARG A 47 2.61 27.00 -9.62
CA ARG A 47 2.96 26.82 -8.19
C ARG A 47 1.72 26.78 -7.29
N GLU A 48 0.70 27.57 -7.60
CA GLU A 48 -0.58 27.57 -6.88
C GLU A 48 -1.32 26.24 -7.14
N ASP A 49 -1.39 25.81 -8.40
CA ASP A 49 -1.95 24.50 -8.79
C ASP A 49 -1.27 23.33 -8.09
N VAL A 50 0.08 23.32 -8.05
CA VAL A 50 0.85 22.29 -7.34
C VAL A 50 0.54 22.28 -5.85
N ARG A 51 0.36 23.45 -5.21
CA ARG A 51 0.02 23.53 -3.78
C ARG A 51 -1.36 22.95 -3.51
N ILE A 52 -2.34 23.25 -4.36
CA ILE A 52 -3.70 22.71 -4.24
C ILE A 52 -3.67 21.19 -4.43
N LEU A 53 -2.97 20.69 -5.46
CA LEU A 53 -2.85 19.26 -5.71
C LEU A 53 -2.14 18.53 -4.56
N LYS A 54 -1.05 19.09 -4.01
CA LYS A 54 -0.38 18.56 -2.83
C LYS A 54 -1.31 18.53 -1.61
N SER A 55 -2.07 19.60 -1.38
CA SER A 55 -3.05 19.68 -0.29
C SER A 55 -4.09 18.58 -0.41
N PHE A 56 -4.68 18.41 -1.59
CA PHE A 56 -5.66 17.35 -1.88
C PHE A 56 -5.11 15.94 -1.62
N VAL A 57 -3.89 15.64 -2.07
CA VAL A 57 -3.27 14.31 -1.85
C VAL A 57 -2.95 14.09 -0.37
N ARG A 58 -2.55 15.14 0.38
CA ARG A 58 -2.33 15.09 1.82
C ARG A 58 -3.63 14.89 2.59
N ALA A 59 -4.69 15.62 2.24
CA ALA A 59 -6.03 15.43 2.80
C ALA A 59 -6.60 14.03 2.53
N SER A 60 -6.14 13.39 1.45
CA SER A 60 -6.45 12.00 1.15
C SER A 60 -5.54 11.00 1.88
N HIS A 61 -4.59 11.43 2.72
CA HIS A 61 -3.64 10.59 3.46
C HIS A 61 -2.79 9.66 2.59
N ALA A 62 -2.54 10.04 1.34
CA ALA A 62 -1.76 9.26 0.36
C ALA A 62 -0.56 10.06 -0.19
N TYR A 63 0.01 10.94 0.64
CA TYR A 63 1.19 11.74 0.31
C TYR A 63 2.45 11.15 0.93
N GLY A 64 3.49 10.97 0.13
CA GLY A 64 4.81 10.55 0.60
C GLY A 64 4.84 9.14 1.17
N ASP A 65 5.82 8.91 2.02
CA ASP A 65 6.23 7.59 2.50
C ASP A 65 5.73 7.31 3.93
N THR A 66 5.11 8.30 4.56
CA THR A 66 4.34 8.20 5.81
C THR A 66 2.84 8.18 5.56
N CYS A 67 2.41 7.92 4.32
CA CYS A 67 1.01 7.84 3.97
C CYS A 67 0.28 6.75 4.77
N ALA A 68 -0.99 7.02 5.12
CA ALA A 68 -1.81 6.06 5.85
C ALA A 68 -2.39 4.98 4.92
N VAL A 69 -2.46 5.25 3.62
CA VAL A 69 -3.09 4.38 2.62
C VAL A 69 -2.01 3.76 1.73
N GLY A 70 -1.61 2.54 2.05
CA GLY A 70 -0.56 1.80 1.37
C GLY A 70 0.86 2.12 1.87
N HIS A 71 1.84 1.42 1.31
CA HIS A 71 3.25 1.53 1.71
C HIS A 71 3.93 2.85 1.27
N MET A 72 3.47 3.42 0.17
CA MET A 72 4.01 4.64 -0.42
C MET A 72 2.93 5.30 -1.27
N GLY A 73 2.78 6.60 -1.06
CA GLY A 73 1.86 7.48 -1.76
C GLY A 73 2.56 8.30 -2.84
N PHE A 74 1.89 9.38 -3.26
CA PHE A 74 2.43 10.28 -4.28
C PHE A 74 3.52 11.18 -3.70
N THR A 75 4.60 11.39 -4.44
CA THR A 75 5.72 12.25 -4.04
C THR A 75 5.54 13.67 -4.57
N GLY A 76 6.17 14.66 -3.92
CA GLY A 76 6.09 16.06 -4.35
C GLY A 76 6.45 16.28 -5.82
N ILE A 77 7.55 15.67 -6.27
CA ILE A 77 8.03 15.75 -7.66
C ILE A 77 7.02 15.14 -8.66
N SER A 78 6.35 14.04 -8.30
CA SER A 78 5.35 13.42 -9.19
C SER A 78 4.15 14.35 -9.45
N LEU A 79 3.71 15.07 -8.41
CA LEU A 79 2.60 16.02 -8.49
C LEU A 79 3.01 17.29 -9.23
N GLU A 80 4.25 17.75 -9.04
CA GLU A 80 4.83 18.85 -9.81
C GLU A 80 4.87 18.52 -11.30
N LEU A 81 5.34 17.34 -11.67
CA LEU A 81 5.41 16.91 -13.06
C LEU A 81 4.04 16.73 -13.70
N LEU A 82 3.05 16.21 -12.97
CA LEU A 82 1.67 16.15 -13.46
C LEU A 82 1.16 17.54 -13.85
N VAL A 83 1.32 18.54 -12.97
CA VAL A 83 0.89 19.92 -13.24
C VAL A 83 1.71 20.57 -14.36
N ILE A 84 3.04 20.41 -14.37
CA ILE A 84 3.91 20.97 -15.41
C ILE A 84 3.54 20.40 -16.78
N GLN A 85 3.47 19.07 -16.92
CA GLN A 85 3.26 18.42 -18.20
C GLN A 85 1.82 18.60 -18.71
N LYS A 86 0.85 18.77 -17.81
CA LYS A 86 -0.56 19.01 -18.18
C LYS A 86 -0.96 20.48 -18.19
N SER A 87 -0.05 21.37 -17.80
CA SER A 87 -0.22 22.83 -17.81
C SER A 87 -1.42 23.34 -17.00
N GLY A 88 -1.72 22.71 -15.87
CA GLY A 88 -2.79 23.17 -14.96
C GLY A 88 -3.30 22.11 -13.99
N LEU A 89 -4.04 22.55 -12.97
CA LEU A 89 -4.64 21.65 -11.97
C LEU A 89 -5.67 20.69 -12.56
N MET A 90 -6.66 21.19 -13.31
CA MET A 90 -7.77 20.36 -13.81
C MET A 90 -7.29 19.27 -14.76
N SER A 91 -6.43 19.61 -15.71
CA SER A 91 -5.83 18.65 -16.64
C SER A 91 -4.89 17.66 -15.93
N ALA A 92 -4.24 18.06 -14.83
CA ALA A 92 -3.47 17.15 -13.99
C ALA A 92 -4.35 16.14 -13.25
N LEU A 93 -5.49 16.58 -12.70
CA LEU A 93 -6.48 15.71 -12.05
C LEU A 93 -7.06 14.69 -13.05
N GLU A 94 -7.48 15.15 -14.22
CA GLU A 94 -7.96 14.28 -15.31
C GLU A 94 -6.89 13.27 -15.72
N SER A 95 -5.64 13.72 -15.90
CA SER A 95 -4.53 12.83 -16.24
C SER A 95 -4.26 11.80 -15.15
N LEU A 96 -4.37 12.17 -13.88
CA LEU A 96 -4.17 11.26 -12.75
C LEU A 96 -5.14 10.08 -12.85
N VAL A 97 -6.41 10.35 -13.20
CA VAL A 97 -7.42 9.31 -13.36
C VAL A 97 -7.09 8.31 -14.48
N GLN A 98 -6.34 8.76 -15.50
CA GLN A 98 -6.01 7.98 -16.69
C GLN A 98 -4.64 7.32 -16.66
N LEU A 99 -3.80 7.50 -15.63
CA LEU A 99 -2.41 7.00 -15.60
C LEU A 99 -2.26 5.49 -15.83
N GLU A 100 -3.31 4.70 -15.54
CA GLU A 100 -3.37 3.27 -15.85
C GLU A 100 -3.49 2.94 -17.33
N ARG A 101 -3.88 3.89 -18.17
CA ARG A 101 -4.11 3.72 -19.61
C ARG A 101 -3.17 4.61 -20.40
N GLU A 102 -2.94 5.81 -19.90
CA GLU A 102 -2.13 6.86 -20.51
C GLU A 102 -1.00 7.24 -19.54
N PRO A 103 0.19 6.65 -19.74
CA PRO A 103 1.40 7.05 -19.04
C PRO A 103 1.66 8.56 -19.17
N LEU A 104 2.17 9.17 -18.10
CA LEU A 104 2.77 10.49 -18.22
C LEU A 104 4.23 10.31 -18.68
N ASP A 105 4.43 10.26 -19.99
CA ASP A 105 5.74 10.01 -20.60
C ASP A 105 6.10 11.06 -21.67
N PRO A 106 7.18 11.82 -21.50
CA PRO A 106 7.68 12.77 -22.51
C PRO A 106 8.00 12.12 -23.86
N LEU A 107 8.37 10.83 -23.87
CA LEU A 107 8.65 10.07 -25.10
C LEU A 107 7.39 9.44 -25.72
N LYS A 108 6.21 9.62 -25.11
CA LYS A 108 4.92 9.09 -25.57
C LYS A 108 4.91 7.57 -25.80
N ARG A 109 5.70 6.81 -25.02
CA ARG A 109 5.64 5.34 -25.06
C ARG A 109 4.30 4.89 -24.50
N SER A 110 3.75 3.85 -25.10
CA SER A 110 2.55 3.19 -24.61
C SER A 110 2.81 2.44 -23.30
N GLN A 111 1.72 2.12 -22.59
CA GLN A 111 1.81 1.33 -21.37
C GLN A 111 2.48 -0.03 -21.58
N ASN A 112 2.27 -0.66 -22.74
CA ASN A 112 2.86 -1.97 -23.06
C ASN A 112 4.37 -1.86 -23.30
N GLU A 113 4.83 -0.80 -23.97
CA GLU A 113 6.26 -0.53 -24.17
C GLU A 113 6.95 -0.30 -22.82
N LEU A 114 6.35 0.49 -21.93
CA LEU A 114 6.90 0.75 -20.60
C LEU A 114 6.93 -0.53 -19.74
N LYS A 115 5.87 -1.36 -19.76
CA LYS A 115 5.86 -2.66 -19.07
C LYS A 115 6.86 -3.66 -19.63
N GLY A 116 7.29 -3.48 -20.88
CA GLY A 116 8.36 -4.28 -21.50
C GLY A 116 9.74 -3.99 -20.93
N ILE A 117 9.93 -2.85 -20.24
CA ILE A 117 11.17 -2.49 -19.58
C ILE A 117 11.26 -3.28 -18.26
N SER A 118 12.34 -4.05 -18.09
CA SER A 118 12.49 -4.99 -16.97
C SER A 118 12.36 -4.34 -15.59
N THR A 119 12.86 -3.12 -15.42
CA THR A 119 12.80 -2.34 -14.17
C THR A 119 11.42 -1.78 -13.87
N PHE A 120 10.52 -1.73 -14.85
CA PHE A 120 9.19 -1.11 -14.76
C PHE A 120 8.05 -2.14 -14.69
N LYS A 121 8.38 -3.42 -14.88
CA LYS A 121 7.42 -4.50 -15.09
C LYS A 121 6.34 -4.60 -14.00
N ASP A 122 6.74 -4.40 -12.74
CA ASP A 122 5.88 -4.56 -11.57
C ASP A 122 5.29 -3.22 -11.09
N ASP A 123 5.57 -2.12 -11.78
CA ASP A 123 5.08 -0.79 -11.41
C ASP A 123 3.59 -0.64 -11.70
N CYS A 124 2.88 0.05 -10.80
CA CYS A 124 1.44 0.25 -10.89
C CYS A 124 1.02 1.23 -12.01
N VAL A 125 1.72 2.35 -12.10
CA VAL A 125 1.49 3.46 -13.04
C VAL A 125 2.81 4.10 -13.44
N PHE A 126 2.80 4.88 -14.52
CA PHE A 126 4.00 5.43 -15.11
C PHE A 126 3.97 6.95 -15.14
N ILE A 127 4.89 7.56 -14.41
CA ILE A 127 5.24 8.97 -14.48
C ILE A 127 6.73 9.01 -14.78
N ILE A 128 7.06 9.14 -16.07
CA ILE A 128 8.45 9.09 -16.52
C ILE A 128 9.12 10.43 -16.28
N ASP A 129 10.33 10.33 -15.77
CA ASP A 129 11.19 11.49 -15.55
C ASP A 129 11.62 12.15 -16.87
N PRO A 130 11.35 13.45 -17.07
CA PRO A 130 11.80 14.16 -18.25
C PRO A 130 13.31 14.29 -18.39
N THR A 131 14.08 14.16 -17.30
CA THR A 131 15.55 14.23 -17.35
C THR A 131 16.22 12.85 -17.36
N ASP A 132 15.45 11.78 -17.16
CA ASP A 132 15.92 10.40 -17.23
C ASP A 132 14.79 9.48 -17.71
N PRO A 133 14.66 9.23 -19.03
CA PRO A 133 13.60 8.39 -19.59
C PRO A 133 13.60 6.92 -19.12
N ASN A 134 14.66 6.49 -18.43
CA ASN A 134 14.81 5.17 -17.82
C ASN A 134 14.38 5.15 -16.35
N ARG A 135 13.80 6.25 -15.85
CA ARG A 135 13.27 6.37 -14.48
C ARG A 135 11.75 6.57 -14.49
N ASN A 136 11.05 5.65 -13.84
CA ASN A 136 9.67 5.87 -13.43
C ASN A 136 9.64 6.46 -12.01
N ILE A 137 9.16 7.70 -11.89
CA ILE A 137 9.02 8.40 -10.60
C ILE A 137 7.94 7.76 -9.74
N ALA A 138 6.96 7.10 -10.36
CA ALA A 138 5.88 6.41 -9.69
C ALA A 138 6.22 4.93 -9.36
N ALA A 139 7.46 4.49 -9.56
CA ALA A 139 7.86 3.09 -9.33
C ALA A 139 7.62 2.63 -7.88
N SER A 140 7.76 3.54 -6.92
CA SER A 140 7.51 3.23 -5.50
C SER A 140 6.03 3.24 -5.13
N PHE A 141 5.12 3.72 -5.97
CA PHE A 141 3.73 3.94 -5.57
C PHE A 141 3.02 2.63 -5.29
N SER A 142 2.35 2.58 -4.14
CA SER A 142 1.47 1.47 -3.86
C SER A 142 0.22 1.54 -4.75
N ARG A 143 -0.20 0.37 -5.23
CA ARG A 143 -1.45 0.20 -6.00
C ARG A 143 -2.65 0.81 -5.29
N ARG A 144 -2.69 0.66 -3.95
CA ARG A 144 -3.77 1.14 -3.10
C ARG A 144 -3.81 2.66 -3.02
N ALA A 145 -2.68 3.32 -2.77
CA ALA A 145 -2.60 4.79 -2.79
C ALA A 145 -3.08 5.37 -4.12
N TYR A 146 -2.63 4.79 -5.24
CA TYR A 146 -3.07 5.22 -6.56
C TYR A 146 -4.59 5.06 -6.76
N CYS A 147 -5.13 3.87 -6.47
CA CYS A 147 -6.57 3.60 -6.61
C CYS A 147 -7.42 4.51 -5.71
N TRP A 148 -6.93 4.80 -4.50
CA TRP A 148 -7.59 5.70 -3.55
C TRP A 148 -7.65 7.13 -4.08
N ILE A 149 -6.51 7.69 -4.49
CA ILE A 149 -6.46 9.03 -5.07
C ILE A 149 -7.31 9.09 -6.34
N ARG A 150 -7.25 8.09 -7.23
CA ARG A 150 -8.11 8.04 -8.42
C ARG A 150 -9.60 8.14 -8.07
N ASN A 151 -10.05 7.43 -7.03
CA ASN A 151 -11.45 7.50 -6.60
C ASN A 151 -11.80 8.87 -6.00
N ARG A 152 -10.91 9.44 -5.18
CA ARG A 152 -11.07 10.79 -4.60
C ARG A 152 -11.10 11.87 -5.66
N VAL A 153 -10.29 11.76 -6.72
CA VAL A 153 -10.31 12.70 -7.84
C VAL A 153 -11.64 12.63 -8.58
N LYS A 154 -12.15 11.41 -8.86
CA LYS A 154 -13.47 11.24 -9.49
C LYS A 154 -14.59 11.89 -8.69
N GLU A 155 -14.52 11.79 -7.37
CA GLU A 155 -15.45 12.49 -6.49
C GLU A 155 -15.27 14.00 -6.56
N LEU A 156 -14.03 14.50 -6.45
CA LEU A 156 -13.72 15.94 -6.51
C LEU A 156 -14.22 16.61 -7.81
N ILE A 157 -14.14 15.91 -8.94
CA ILE A 157 -14.58 16.41 -10.25
C ILE A 157 -16.05 16.08 -10.55
N THR A 158 -16.79 15.51 -9.60
CA THR A 158 -18.23 15.25 -9.78
C THR A 158 -19.01 16.57 -9.74
N ASP A 159 -19.84 16.79 -10.75
CA ASP A 159 -20.68 17.98 -10.85
C ASP A 159 -21.62 18.12 -9.64
N GLY A 160 -21.81 19.37 -9.18
CA GLY A 160 -22.78 19.69 -8.13
C GLY A 160 -22.30 19.50 -6.69
N LEU A 161 -20.99 19.34 -6.46
CA LEU A 161 -20.42 19.46 -5.11
C LEU A 161 -20.57 20.90 -4.59
N SER A 162 -20.92 21.04 -3.31
CA SER A 162 -20.88 22.33 -2.62
C SER A 162 -19.44 22.71 -2.30
N ASP A 163 -19.18 24.01 -2.15
CA ASP A 163 -17.86 24.54 -1.79
C ASP A 163 -17.30 23.88 -0.51
N ASP A 164 -18.15 23.68 0.51
CA ASP A 164 -17.76 22.99 1.76
C ASP A 164 -17.25 21.56 1.51
N LYS A 165 -17.89 20.81 0.59
CA LYS A 165 -17.45 19.45 0.25
C LYS A 165 -16.13 19.46 -0.51
N ILE A 166 -15.91 20.45 -1.37
CA ILE A 166 -14.64 20.61 -2.08
C ILE A 166 -13.52 20.93 -1.09
N LEU A 167 -13.76 21.86 -0.17
CA LEU A 167 -12.80 22.20 0.89
C LEU A 167 -12.49 20.99 1.78
N ASP A 168 -13.50 20.19 2.12
CA ASP A 168 -13.34 18.95 2.88
C ASP A 168 -12.46 17.91 2.18
N LEU A 169 -12.43 17.90 0.85
CA LEU A 169 -11.57 17.01 0.06
C LEU A 169 -10.13 17.54 -0.10
N ILE A 170 -9.93 18.85 0.00
CA ILE A 170 -8.64 19.50 -0.27
C ILE A 170 -7.87 19.82 1.01
N ILE A 171 -8.56 20.10 2.11
CA ILE A 171 -7.96 20.51 3.38
C ILE A 171 -7.69 19.27 4.23
N GLU A 172 -6.44 19.14 4.68
CA GLU A 172 -6.01 18.03 5.51
C GLU A 172 -6.70 18.08 6.88
N LYS A 173 -7.40 16.98 7.22
CA LYS A 173 -8.02 16.74 8.52
C LYS A 173 -7.35 15.54 9.16
N GLN A 174 -7.37 15.46 10.49
CA GLN A 174 -6.89 14.25 11.15
C GLN A 174 -7.83 13.08 10.86
N ILE A 175 -7.25 11.89 10.73
CA ILE A 175 -8.03 10.64 10.69
C ILE A 175 -8.79 10.52 12.02
N PRO A 176 -10.09 10.20 11.99
CA PRO A 176 -10.90 10.11 13.20
C PRO A 176 -10.41 9.01 14.15
N VAL A 177 -10.62 9.24 15.44
CA VAL A 177 -10.32 8.29 16.53
C VAL A 177 -11.59 7.62 17.07
N SER A 178 -12.74 7.83 16.43
CA SER A 178 -13.97 7.14 16.79
C SER A 178 -13.83 5.63 16.59
N ARG A 179 -14.31 4.82 17.53
CA ARG A 179 -14.31 3.36 17.35
C ARG A 179 -15.15 2.99 16.12
N PRO A 180 -14.66 2.09 15.23
CA PRO A 180 -15.49 1.51 14.19
C PRO A 180 -16.73 0.82 14.79
N PRO A 181 -17.79 0.61 13.99
CA PRO A 181 -18.99 -0.08 14.46
C PRO A 181 -18.70 -1.49 15.00
N GLU A 182 -19.47 -1.93 15.99
CA GLU A 182 -19.30 -3.23 16.66
C GLU A 182 -19.28 -4.43 15.69
N TRP A 183 -20.06 -4.38 14.61
CA TRP A 183 -20.14 -5.49 13.64
C TRP A 183 -18.82 -5.80 12.92
N ILE A 184 -17.88 -4.85 12.84
CA ILE A 184 -16.57 -5.06 12.20
C ILE A 184 -15.45 -5.35 13.21
N GLU A 185 -15.73 -5.28 14.52
CA GLU A 185 -14.73 -5.38 15.57
C GLU A 185 -13.93 -6.69 15.49
N ASP A 186 -14.61 -7.83 15.35
CA ASP A 186 -13.95 -9.14 15.20
C ASP A 186 -13.12 -9.27 13.91
N HIS A 187 -13.42 -8.47 12.89
CA HIS A 187 -12.70 -8.46 11.63
C HIS A 187 -11.46 -7.56 11.64
N LEU A 188 -11.36 -6.63 12.59
CA LEU A 188 -10.28 -5.66 12.72
C LEU A 188 -9.33 -6.06 13.86
N LEU A 189 -8.14 -6.52 13.51
CA LEU A 189 -7.11 -6.91 14.47
C LEU A 189 -5.98 -5.88 14.44
N ILE A 190 -5.92 -5.01 15.45
CA ILE A 190 -4.98 -3.88 15.53
C ILE A 190 -3.98 -4.09 16.67
N TYR A 191 -2.70 -3.81 16.41
CA TYR A 191 -1.63 -3.87 17.40
C TYR A 191 -0.75 -2.62 17.28
N GLU A 192 -0.46 -1.99 18.40
CA GLU A 192 0.51 -0.92 18.47
C GLU A 192 1.89 -1.44 18.87
N ILE A 193 2.90 -0.85 18.26
CA ILE A 193 4.29 -1.21 18.36
C ILE A 193 5.10 0.08 18.60
N ILE A 194 5.96 0.07 19.60
CA ILE A 194 7.01 1.07 19.77
C ILE A 194 8.30 0.48 19.21
N ALA A 195 9.02 1.29 18.45
CA ALA A 195 10.31 0.90 17.87
C ALA A 195 11.44 1.75 18.45
N ASP A 196 12.63 1.17 18.46
CA ASP A 196 13.86 1.86 18.85
C ASP A 196 14.14 3.10 17.97
N THR A 197 14.36 4.23 18.64
CA THR A 197 14.56 5.57 18.06
C THR A 197 15.90 5.75 17.33
N GLU A 198 16.87 4.85 17.53
CA GLU A 198 18.19 4.97 16.87
C GLU A 198 18.14 4.74 15.35
N LYS A 199 17.09 4.08 14.84
CA LYS A 199 16.92 3.79 13.41
C LYS A 199 15.93 4.75 12.77
N HIS A 200 16.25 5.19 11.56
CA HIS A 200 15.32 5.96 10.75
C HIS A 200 14.01 5.18 10.54
N TYR A 201 12.86 5.84 10.68
CA TYR A 201 11.53 5.21 10.70
C TYR A 201 11.25 4.35 9.45
N THR A 202 11.82 4.70 8.30
CA THR A 202 11.67 3.94 7.04
C THR A 202 12.17 2.51 7.16
N ILE A 203 13.28 2.29 7.89
CA ILE A 203 13.84 0.95 8.14
C ILE A 203 12.88 0.12 8.98
N VAL A 204 12.30 0.73 10.02
CA VAL A 204 11.32 0.10 10.91
C VAL A 204 10.06 -0.25 10.14
N ARG A 205 9.51 0.71 9.39
CA ARG A 205 8.34 0.53 8.51
C ARG A 205 8.55 -0.61 7.53
N ASP A 206 9.66 -0.65 6.79
CA ASP A 206 9.89 -1.68 5.76
C ASP A 206 10.06 -3.08 6.36
N LYS A 207 10.59 -3.19 7.58
CA LYS A 207 10.57 -4.44 8.35
C LYS A 207 9.14 -4.83 8.74
N LEU A 208 8.33 -3.87 9.22
CA LEU A 208 6.93 -4.11 9.58
C LEU A 208 6.08 -4.52 8.37
N HIS A 209 6.24 -3.90 7.20
CA HIS A 209 5.50 -4.34 6.00
C HIS A 209 5.88 -5.76 5.58
N ARG A 210 7.16 -6.13 5.60
CA ARG A 210 7.58 -7.52 5.31
C ARG A 210 7.00 -8.51 6.33
N PHE A 211 7.01 -8.11 7.59
CA PHE A 211 6.44 -8.87 8.69
C PHE A 211 4.92 -9.08 8.52
N ALA A 212 4.17 -8.00 8.31
CA ALA A 212 2.73 -8.01 8.13
C ALA A 212 2.31 -8.79 6.86
N ASN A 213 3.03 -8.66 5.76
CA ASN A 213 2.81 -9.47 4.55
C ASN A 213 2.92 -10.97 4.83
N ARG A 214 3.92 -11.39 5.61
CA ARG A 214 4.10 -12.80 5.99
C ARG A 214 2.96 -13.28 6.89
N ILE A 215 2.53 -12.46 7.85
CA ILE A 215 1.38 -12.75 8.72
C ILE A 215 0.10 -12.87 7.90
N ALA A 216 -0.20 -11.91 7.03
CA ALA A 216 -1.39 -11.91 6.20
C ALA A 216 -1.46 -13.19 5.34
N ARG A 217 -0.36 -13.58 4.69
CA ARG A 217 -0.26 -14.86 3.97
C ARG A 217 -0.52 -16.06 4.87
N GLY A 218 0.02 -16.04 6.09
CA GLY A 218 -0.22 -17.06 7.09
C GLY A 218 -1.69 -17.14 7.53
N LEU A 219 -2.38 -16.02 7.69
CA LEU A 219 -3.80 -15.98 8.02
C LEU A 219 -4.68 -16.44 6.86
N MET A 220 -4.29 -16.16 5.62
CA MET A 220 -5.04 -16.57 4.43
C MET A 220 -4.93 -18.07 4.15
N TYR A 221 -3.77 -18.69 4.43
CA TYR A 221 -3.47 -20.05 3.98
C TYR A 221 -2.90 -20.96 5.08
N GLU A 222 -3.28 -22.23 4.99
CA GLU A 222 -2.58 -23.33 5.65
C GLU A 222 -1.17 -23.51 5.05
N ARG A 223 -0.26 -24.16 5.79
CA ARG A 223 1.09 -24.49 5.26
C ARG A 223 1.04 -25.32 3.98
N THR A 224 -0.06 -26.04 3.79
CA THR A 224 -0.34 -26.90 2.65
C THR A 224 -1.07 -26.18 1.51
N GLY A 225 -1.42 -24.89 1.68
CA GLY A 225 -1.97 -24.01 0.64
C GLY A 225 -3.49 -23.87 0.64
N GLU A 226 -4.22 -24.62 1.47
CA GLU A 226 -5.67 -24.48 1.62
C GLU A 226 -6.05 -23.17 2.29
N ARG A 227 -7.23 -22.64 1.94
CA ARG A 227 -7.73 -21.40 2.54
C ARG A 227 -8.05 -21.60 4.03
N ARG A 228 -7.69 -20.58 4.82
CA ARG A 228 -7.99 -20.49 6.25
C ARG A 228 -9.03 -19.40 6.50
N PHE A 229 -8.63 -18.18 6.87
CA PHE A 229 -9.55 -17.11 7.28
C PHE A 229 -10.14 -16.30 6.11
N GLY A 230 -10.00 -16.79 4.86
CA GLY A 230 -10.44 -16.09 3.65
C GLY A 230 -9.43 -15.04 3.19
N GLN A 231 -9.92 -13.92 2.65
CA GLN A 231 -9.11 -12.76 2.32
C GLN A 231 -8.60 -12.08 3.59
N VAL A 232 -7.37 -11.58 3.53
CA VAL A 232 -6.76 -10.77 4.58
C VAL A 232 -5.98 -9.64 3.92
N THR A 233 -6.24 -8.41 4.35
CA THR A 233 -5.48 -7.22 3.97
C THR A 233 -4.98 -6.53 5.21
N PHE A 234 -3.99 -5.66 5.07
CA PHE A 234 -3.41 -4.96 6.21
C PHE A 234 -2.95 -3.55 5.82
N GLU A 235 -2.82 -2.72 6.85
CA GLU A 235 -2.17 -1.42 6.75
C GLU A 235 -1.26 -1.18 7.95
N ILE A 236 -0.35 -0.22 7.77
CA ILE A 236 0.51 0.30 8.82
C ILE A 236 0.30 1.80 8.90
N TYR A 237 0.13 2.29 10.12
CA TYR A 237 0.03 3.72 10.41
C TYR A 237 1.19 4.13 11.31
N ILE A 238 1.78 5.30 11.05
CA ILE A 238 2.96 5.79 11.75
C ILE A 238 2.66 7.19 12.26
N GLU A 239 2.91 7.42 13.54
CA GLU A 239 2.82 8.73 14.15
C GLU A 239 3.90 8.89 15.21
N ASN A 240 4.84 9.81 14.98
CA ASN A 240 6.05 9.96 15.78
C ASN A 240 6.82 8.62 15.84
N GLU A 241 7.05 8.09 17.05
CA GLU A 241 7.76 6.82 17.30
C GLU A 241 6.81 5.61 17.45
N ARG A 242 5.51 5.82 17.27
CA ARG A 242 4.48 4.79 17.37
C ARG A 242 4.08 4.28 16.01
N PHE A 243 4.06 2.96 15.89
CA PHE A 243 3.63 2.23 14.72
C PHE A 243 2.39 1.43 15.09
N SER A 244 1.35 1.49 14.29
CA SER A 244 0.20 0.59 14.40
C SER A 244 0.19 -0.33 13.19
N VAL A 245 -0.01 -1.63 13.41
CA VAL A 245 -0.24 -2.62 12.36
C VAL A 245 -1.62 -3.21 12.54
N GLY A 246 -2.39 -3.22 11.46
CA GLY A 246 -3.80 -3.58 11.49
C GLY A 246 -4.15 -4.51 10.37
N PHE A 247 -4.90 -5.56 10.67
CA PHE A 247 -5.36 -6.56 9.73
C PHE A 247 -6.88 -6.52 9.63
N LEU A 248 -7.38 -6.55 8.40
CA LEU A 248 -8.78 -6.79 8.09
C LEU A 248 -8.93 -8.23 7.60
N VAL A 249 -9.72 -9.04 8.31
CA VAL A 249 -9.83 -10.50 8.11
C VAL A 249 -11.26 -10.87 7.71
N GLU A 250 -11.43 -11.61 6.62
CA GLU A 250 -12.78 -11.98 6.10
C GLU A 250 -13.57 -12.85 7.07
N ASN A 251 -12.97 -13.91 7.59
CA ASN A 251 -13.64 -14.85 8.51
C ASN A 251 -12.85 -14.90 9.82
N PRO A 252 -13.23 -14.14 10.86
CA PRO A 252 -12.52 -14.12 12.14
C PRO A 252 -12.51 -15.47 12.85
N GLU A 253 -13.57 -16.26 12.64
CA GLU A 253 -13.71 -17.62 13.16
C GLU A 253 -14.05 -18.60 12.03
N ILE A 254 -13.47 -19.79 12.07
CA ILE A 254 -13.64 -20.84 11.05
C ILE A 254 -13.78 -22.22 11.69
N SER A 255 -14.23 -23.19 10.90
CA SER A 255 -14.37 -24.59 11.35
C SER A 255 -13.02 -25.19 11.77
N GLN A 256 -13.06 -26.16 12.69
CA GLN A 256 -11.85 -26.88 13.10
C GLN A 256 -11.30 -27.79 11.99
N CYS A 257 -12.15 -28.32 11.12
CA CYS A 257 -11.75 -29.22 10.04
C CYS A 257 -11.73 -28.51 8.68
N TYR A 258 -10.83 -28.93 7.80
CA TYR A 258 -10.74 -28.50 6.41
C TYR A 258 -10.42 -29.67 5.49
N THR A 259 -10.80 -29.57 4.22
CA THR A 259 -10.51 -30.62 3.24
C THR A 259 -9.25 -30.26 2.45
N ARG A 260 -8.36 -31.24 2.32
CA ARG A 260 -7.09 -31.10 1.60
C ARG A 260 -7.07 -32.04 0.41
N ARG A 261 -6.72 -31.48 -0.76
CA ARG A 261 -6.61 -32.24 -2.00
C ARG A 261 -5.25 -32.94 -2.06
N GLY A 262 -5.29 -34.25 -2.24
CA GLY A 262 -4.16 -35.11 -2.51
C GLY A 262 -3.94 -35.33 -4.02
N PRO A 263 -3.17 -36.36 -4.41
CA PRO A 263 -2.91 -36.68 -5.80
C PRO A 263 -4.17 -37.16 -6.54
N PRO A 264 -4.18 -37.12 -7.89
CA PRO A 264 -5.17 -37.83 -8.68
C PRO A 264 -5.25 -39.31 -8.29
N SER A 265 -6.43 -39.91 -8.33
CA SER A 265 -6.63 -41.31 -7.92
C SER A 265 -6.00 -42.33 -8.88
N ASN A 266 -5.71 -41.91 -10.11
CA ASN A 266 -5.24 -42.75 -11.21
C ASN A 266 -3.70 -42.76 -11.40
N ILE A 267 -2.93 -42.02 -10.59
CA ILE A 267 -1.47 -42.03 -10.69
C ILE A 267 -0.85 -43.11 -9.80
N PRO A 268 0.34 -43.65 -10.13
CA PRO A 268 0.99 -44.68 -9.31
C PRO A 268 1.21 -44.27 -7.84
N GLY A 269 1.40 -42.98 -7.57
CA GLY A 269 1.55 -42.44 -6.21
C GLY A 269 0.26 -42.44 -5.36
N ALA A 270 -0.90 -42.68 -5.96
CA ALA A 270 -2.19 -42.71 -5.25
C ALA A 270 -2.25 -43.84 -4.21
N SER A 271 -1.68 -45.01 -4.52
CA SER A 271 -1.66 -46.16 -3.61
C SER A 271 -0.83 -45.87 -2.36
N GLN A 272 0.33 -45.21 -2.51
CA GLN A 272 1.17 -44.79 -1.38
C GLN A 272 0.46 -43.75 -0.51
N PHE A 273 -0.27 -42.82 -1.14
CA PHE A 273 -1.04 -41.81 -0.43
C PHE A 273 -2.18 -42.42 0.39
N LYS A 274 -2.92 -43.40 -0.16
CA LYS A 274 -3.97 -44.14 0.58
C LYS A 274 -3.41 -44.92 1.78
N ILE A 275 -2.20 -45.48 1.65
CA ILE A 275 -1.53 -46.19 2.76
C ILE A 275 -1.13 -45.19 3.86
N ALA A 276 -0.56 -44.04 3.51
CA ALA A 276 -0.17 -43.01 4.47
C ALA A 276 -1.38 -42.31 5.12
N HIS A 277 -2.51 -42.27 4.42
CA HIS A 277 -3.75 -41.63 4.85
C HIS A 277 -4.94 -42.59 4.67
N PRO A 278 -5.15 -43.53 5.61
CA PRO A 278 -6.22 -44.53 5.52
C PRO A 278 -7.61 -43.92 5.43
N ASP A 279 -7.82 -42.76 6.06
CA ASP A 279 -9.09 -42.02 6.05
C ASP A 279 -9.28 -41.15 4.79
N SER A 280 -8.45 -41.35 3.76
CA SER A 280 -8.60 -40.62 2.50
C SER A 280 -9.81 -41.11 1.70
N TYR A 281 -10.51 -40.18 1.06
CA TYR A 281 -11.68 -40.46 0.22
C TYR A 281 -11.50 -39.88 -1.18
N GLU A 282 -12.16 -40.48 -2.16
CA GLU A 282 -12.08 -40.04 -3.55
C GLU A 282 -13.23 -39.09 -3.89
N ARG A 283 -12.90 -37.95 -4.50
CA ARG A 283 -13.88 -36.98 -5.01
C ARG A 283 -13.34 -36.32 -6.27
N GLU A 284 -14.13 -36.37 -7.34
CA GLU A 284 -13.79 -35.77 -8.65
C GLU A 284 -12.45 -36.25 -9.24
N GLY A 285 -12.10 -37.53 -9.04
CA GLY A 285 -10.86 -38.13 -9.55
C GLY A 285 -9.60 -37.77 -8.78
N TYR A 286 -9.73 -37.15 -7.60
CA TYR A 286 -8.64 -36.87 -6.66
C TYR A 286 -8.88 -37.55 -5.32
N LEU A 287 -7.78 -37.87 -4.63
CA LEU A 287 -7.84 -38.26 -3.22
C LEU A 287 -7.93 -37.02 -2.34
N TRP A 288 -8.67 -37.11 -1.25
CA TRP A 288 -8.88 -36.04 -0.29
C TRP A 288 -8.69 -36.54 1.13
N ILE A 289 -8.24 -35.66 2.01
CA ILE A 289 -8.13 -35.93 3.45
C ILE A 289 -8.77 -34.79 4.24
N GLU A 290 -9.25 -35.10 5.43
CA GLU A 290 -9.63 -34.08 6.41
C GLU A 290 -8.44 -33.68 7.27
N GLY A 291 -8.06 -32.41 7.20
CA GLY A 291 -7.09 -31.81 8.09
C GLY A 291 -7.77 -31.14 9.28
N ARG A 292 -7.06 -31.09 10.42
CA ARG A 292 -7.48 -30.30 11.58
C ARG A 292 -6.64 -29.03 11.68
N ARG A 293 -7.31 -27.88 11.82
CA ARG A 293 -6.67 -26.58 12.00
C ARG A 293 -6.15 -26.46 13.43
N ARG A 294 -4.94 -25.93 13.56
CA ARG A 294 -4.38 -25.55 14.86
C ARG A 294 -5.10 -24.35 15.48
N TRP A 295 -5.56 -23.43 14.63
CA TRP A 295 -6.23 -22.19 15.04
C TRP A 295 -7.59 -22.09 14.35
N VAL A 296 -8.61 -21.80 15.15
CA VAL A 296 -9.98 -21.56 14.66
C VAL A 296 -10.37 -20.09 14.75
N LYS A 297 -9.66 -19.29 15.57
CA LYS A 297 -9.82 -17.84 15.66
C LYS A 297 -8.60 -17.12 15.10
N ALA A 298 -8.84 -16.10 14.27
CA ALA A 298 -7.79 -15.30 13.66
C ALA A 298 -6.98 -14.52 14.70
N LYS A 299 -7.66 -13.97 15.71
CA LYS A 299 -7.04 -13.24 16.82
C LYS A 299 -6.02 -14.09 17.57
N GLU A 300 -6.39 -15.30 18.00
CA GLU A 300 -5.50 -16.20 18.74
C GLU A 300 -4.25 -16.58 17.93
N MET A 301 -4.44 -16.85 16.63
CA MET A 301 -3.32 -17.13 15.73
C MET A 301 -2.40 -15.90 15.61
N LEU A 302 -2.98 -14.72 15.47
CA LEU A 302 -2.24 -13.48 15.30
C LEU A 302 -1.47 -13.10 16.58
N ASP A 303 -2.10 -13.19 17.75
CA ASP A 303 -1.47 -13.01 19.07
C ASP A 303 -0.21 -13.88 19.18
N HIS A 304 -0.32 -15.17 18.79
CA HIS A 304 0.81 -16.09 18.78
C HIS A 304 1.90 -15.68 17.77
N LEU A 305 1.52 -15.32 16.54
CA LEU A 305 2.47 -14.96 15.49
C LEU A 305 3.22 -13.67 15.79
N ILE A 306 2.55 -12.66 16.35
CA ILE A 306 3.17 -11.39 16.73
C ILE A 306 4.16 -11.63 17.86
N THR A 307 3.74 -12.29 18.94
CA THR A 307 4.60 -12.54 20.10
C THR A 307 5.84 -13.37 19.75
N THR A 308 5.74 -14.32 18.82
CA THR A 308 6.85 -15.22 18.47
C THR A 308 7.77 -14.72 17.37
N ASN A 309 7.34 -13.76 16.56
CA ASN A 309 8.07 -13.37 15.35
C ASN A 309 8.25 -11.86 15.17
N LEU A 310 7.94 -11.06 16.19
CA LEU A 310 8.14 -9.60 16.14
C LEU A 310 9.60 -9.29 15.81
N PRO A 311 9.89 -8.36 14.87
CA PRO A 311 11.26 -8.00 14.53
C PRO A 311 12.04 -7.40 15.71
N ASP A 312 13.36 -7.61 15.75
CA ASP A 312 14.22 -7.06 16.80
C ASP A 312 14.16 -5.52 16.90
N GLY A 313 14.15 -5.01 18.13
CA GLY A 313 14.06 -3.58 18.43
C GLY A 313 12.64 -3.01 18.34
N MET A 314 11.63 -3.87 18.50
CA MET A 314 10.22 -3.50 18.54
C MET A 314 9.54 -4.15 19.75
N GLU A 315 8.61 -3.44 20.37
CA GLU A 315 7.84 -3.90 21.52
C GLU A 315 6.36 -3.61 21.32
N ILE A 316 5.49 -4.56 21.69
CA ILE A 316 4.03 -4.40 21.59
C ILE A 316 3.57 -3.48 22.74
N CYS A 317 2.77 -2.48 22.41
CA CYS A 317 2.08 -1.68 23.42
C CYS A 317 0.92 -2.48 24.04
N PRO A 318 0.79 -2.50 25.38
CA PRO A 318 -0.30 -3.21 26.04
C PRO A 318 -1.66 -2.53 25.83
N GLU A 319 -1.66 -1.22 25.61
CA GLU A 319 -2.86 -0.41 25.41
C GLU A 319 -2.85 0.23 24.02
N MET A 320 -4.02 0.21 23.38
CA MET A 320 -4.26 0.91 22.13
C MET A 320 -4.51 2.40 22.41
N THR A 321 -3.85 3.25 21.65
CA THR A 321 -3.96 4.71 21.69
C THR A 321 -4.74 5.23 20.48
N ASP A 322 -4.76 6.55 20.31
CA ASP A 322 -5.33 7.21 19.13
C ASP A 322 -4.68 6.71 17.82
N VAL A 323 -3.42 6.29 17.84
CA VAL A 323 -2.69 5.77 16.66
C VAL A 323 -3.36 4.50 16.13
N GLY A 324 -3.71 3.57 17.01
CA GLY A 324 -4.47 2.36 16.67
C GLY A 324 -5.88 2.66 16.18
N LEU A 325 -6.57 3.61 16.82
CA LEU A 325 -7.92 4.02 16.40
C LEU A 325 -7.92 4.70 15.02
N ARG A 326 -6.89 5.49 14.70
CA ARG A 326 -6.69 6.06 13.36
C ARG A 326 -6.52 4.95 12.33
N LEU A 327 -5.67 3.97 12.58
CA LEU A 327 -5.50 2.83 11.67
C LEU A 327 -6.78 2.02 11.49
N ALA A 328 -7.54 1.80 12.57
CA ALA A 328 -8.83 1.14 12.49
C ALA A 328 -9.80 1.88 11.56
N ASN A 329 -9.82 3.22 11.61
CA ASN A 329 -10.61 4.03 10.69
C ASN A 329 -10.07 4.04 9.26
N VAL A 330 -8.76 3.96 9.05
CA VAL A 330 -8.21 3.77 7.69
C VAL A 330 -8.70 2.45 7.10
N LEU A 331 -8.58 1.36 7.85
CA LEU A 331 -9.04 0.05 7.38
C LEU A 331 -10.55 0.04 7.11
N TYR A 332 -11.35 0.63 8.01
CA TYR A 332 -12.80 0.65 7.92
C TYR A 332 -13.35 1.62 6.85
N GLN A 333 -12.91 2.88 6.87
CA GLN A 333 -13.49 3.94 6.04
C GLN A 333 -12.84 4.02 4.65
N ILE A 334 -11.60 3.56 4.50
CA ILE A 334 -10.83 3.67 3.25
C ILE A 334 -10.62 2.29 2.61
N VAL A 335 -9.93 1.38 3.30
CA VAL A 335 -9.48 0.11 2.68
C VAL A 335 -10.64 -0.82 2.37
N LEU A 336 -11.54 -1.04 3.33
CA LEU A 336 -12.72 -1.90 3.19
C LEU A 336 -13.57 -1.56 1.95
N PRO A 337 -14.04 -0.31 1.74
CA PRO A 337 -14.80 0.04 0.54
C PRO A 337 -13.96 0.06 -0.74
N LEU A 338 -12.68 0.44 -0.65
CA LEU A 338 -11.79 0.53 -1.82
C LEU A 338 -11.50 -0.84 -2.44
N GLU A 339 -11.24 -1.86 -1.61
CA GLU A 339 -10.89 -3.21 -2.07
C GLU A 339 -12.12 -4.11 -2.29
N ARG A 340 -13.34 -3.59 -2.03
CA ARG A 340 -14.60 -4.37 -2.08
C ARG A 340 -14.47 -5.67 -1.29
N PHE A 341 -13.88 -5.56 -0.11
CA PHE A 341 -13.55 -6.70 0.72
C PHE A 341 -14.84 -7.48 1.07
N PRO A 342 -14.81 -8.82 1.10
CA PRO A 342 -16.01 -9.66 1.22
C PRO A 342 -16.62 -9.71 2.65
N ILE A 343 -16.64 -8.58 3.35
CA ILE A 343 -17.36 -8.42 4.62
C ILE A 343 -18.48 -7.41 4.41
N LYS A 344 -19.66 -7.70 4.95
CA LYS A 344 -20.79 -6.77 4.98
C LYS A 344 -21.34 -6.70 6.39
N ALA A 345 -21.92 -5.55 6.75
CA ALA A 345 -22.73 -5.44 7.94
C ALA A 345 -23.80 -6.56 7.91
N ARG A 346 -23.88 -7.35 8.98
CA ARG A 346 -25.02 -8.23 9.19
C ARG A 346 -26.21 -7.30 9.48
N VAL A 347 -27.12 -7.20 8.52
CA VAL A 347 -28.37 -6.41 8.64
C VAL A 347 -29.26 -7.04 9.69
#